data_AF-A0A935E2H9-F1
#
_entry.id   AF-A0A935E2H9-F1
#
_cell.length_a   1.000
_cell.length_b   1.000
_cell.length_c   1.000
_cell.angle_alpha   90.00
_cell.angle_beta   90.00
_cell.angle_gamma   90.00
#
_symmetry.space_group_name_H-M   'P 1'
#
loop_
_entity.id
_entity.type
_entity.pdbx_description
1 polymer ?
#
loop_
_entity_poly.entity_id
_entity_poly.type
_entity_poly.pdbx_seq_one_letter_code
_entity_poly.pdbx_strand_id
1 'polypeptide(L)'
;MKNSQKLSYLLRLLWNNPIFGDSYPPVVYESSTLLQIKTIHADFVTKFRKILAEGMPHASLLELDETMNQIAPKSVAFCAAIAAGEIQDTDRLCNAAVAIAISYWADQTMDRGDEAMLAAVRHINNEIQKGEPCTQPVSRQISSYLSALRQIKRLAGEINDHPEDLPYMLRAICVDVLSNQAHVRDLSRQYLITGGVSKYWDNHTEEIVRTVIANSGLMSAVTAVYIIYRYYQPDIPSLADIYQHPELSRLIAGPFNGAVRIFDDLGDRQIDLGQNPQWGIFNINLFNQPNAELLEGFIRSSGIEDAAQRDALMESFMRADAPGRMHVTKTYIHLLREKFESLPEGLLQKYAVFLDLCKRTLEAGLVNSLGDILLTEDKGFLMGESEILELVTPGISADFSAKPAAGSQGTGDS
;
A
#
# COMPACT_ATOMS: atom_id res chain seq x y z
N MET A 1 -11.03 -19.33 10.50
CA MET A 1 -9.90 -19.85 11.30
C MET A 1 -8.56 -19.80 10.57
N LYS A 2 -8.46 -20.09 9.25
CA LYS A 2 -7.19 -19.95 8.48
C LYS A 2 -6.64 -18.50 8.44
N ASN A 3 -7.50 -17.48 8.34
CA ASN A 3 -7.09 -16.07 8.29
C ASN A 3 -6.42 -15.56 9.57
N SER A 4 -6.76 -16.11 10.74
CA SER A 4 -6.17 -15.67 12.02
C SER A 4 -4.72 -16.10 12.18
N GLN A 5 -4.35 -17.27 11.66
CA GLN A 5 -2.97 -17.78 11.72
C GLN A 5 -2.07 -17.05 10.71
N LYS A 6 -2.55 -16.84 9.48
CA LYS A 6 -1.82 -16.06 8.46
C LYS A 6 -1.59 -14.62 8.91
N LEU A 7 -2.62 -13.96 9.46
CA LEU A 7 -2.49 -12.60 9.98
C LEU A 7 -1.49 -12.53 11.14
N SER A 8 -1.55 -13.46 12.10
CA SER A 8 -0.58 -13.50 13.21
C SER A 8 0.84 -13.72 12.71
N TYR A 9 1.02 -14.59 11.71
CA TYR A 9 2.32 -14.81 11.07
C TYR A 9 2.85 -13.53 10.41
N LEU A 10 2.06 -12.85 9.59
CA LEU A 10 2.45 -11.59 8.94
C LEU A 10 2.76 -10.49 9.96
N LEU A 11 2.00 -10.42 11.07
CA LEU A 11 2.29 -9.47 12.15
C LEU A 11 3.61 -9.79 12.87
N ARG A 12 3.95 -11.06 13.03
CA ARG A 12 5.28 -11.46 13.53
C ARG A 12 6.38 -11.09 12.55
N LEU A 13 6.14 -11.22 11.24
CA LEU A 13 7.10 -10.75 10.24
C LEU A 13 7.32 -9.24 10.35
N LEU A 14 6.25 -8.46 10.53
CA LEU A 14 6.34 -7.02 10.75
C LEU A 14 7.14 -6.68 12.00
N TRP A 15 6.90 -7.38 13.11
CA TRP A 15 7.59 -7.08 14.37
C TRP A 15 9.06 -7.51 14.40
N ASN A 16 9.41 -8.53 13.62
CA ASN A 16 10.79 -8.98 13.46
C ASN A 16 11.44 -8.40 12.19
N ASN A 17 10.79 -7.40 11.56
CA ASN A 17 11.11 -6.99 10.20
C ASN A 17 12.53 -6.43 10.12
N PRO A 18 13.35 -6.93 9.20
CA PRO A 18 14.74 -6.55 9.11
C PRO A 18 14.98 -5.18 8.47
N ILE A 19 14.03 -4.47 7.83
CA ILE A 19 14.41 -3.26 7.05
C ILE A 19 15.14 -2.25 7.95
N PHE A 20 14.55 -1.80 9.05
CA PHE A 20 15.24 -0.85 9.94
C PHE A 20 15.60 -1.46 11.29
N GLY A 21 14.84 -2.46 11.75
CA GLY A 21 15.05 -3.13 13.04
C GLY A 21 14.70 -2.27 14.27
N ASP A 22 14.35 -1.00 14.07
CA ASP A 22 13.96 -0.04 15.11
C ASP A 22 12.59 0.62 14.86
N SER A 23 11.87 0.22 13.80
CA SER A 23 10.58 0.80 13.40
C SER A 23 9.47 0.61 14.44
N TYR A 24 9.54 -0.47 15.22
CA TYR A 24 8.52 -0.87 16.17
C TYR A 24 9.04 -0.76 17.60
N PRO A 25 8.27 -0.16 18.53
CA PRO A 25 8.70 0.00 19.91
C PRO A 25 8.82 -1.39 20.59
N PRO A 26 9.89 -1.63 21.38
CA PRO A 26 10.14 -2.92 22.01
C PRO A 26 9.10 -3.32 23.07
N VAL A 27 8.28 -2.36 23.51
CA VAL A 27 7.28 -2.52 24.59
C VAL A 27 5.90 -2.90 24.05
N VAL A 28 5.63 -2.70 22.75
CA VAL A 28 4.35 -3.10 22.17
C VAL A 28 4.42 -4.56 21.75
N TYR A 29 3.57 -5.37 22.36
CA TYR A 29 3.45 -6.79 22.06
C TYR A 29 2.54 -7.02 20.86
N GLU A 30 2.86 -8.03 20.04
CA GLU A 30 2.01 -8.59 18.97
C GLU A 30 0.52 -8.70 19.39
N SER A 31 0.29 -9.07 20.66
CA SER A 31 -1.04 -9.20 21.26
C SER A 31 -1.84 -7.90 21.33
N SER A 32 -1.18 -6.76 21.52
CA SER A 32 -1.82 -5.43 21.55
C SER A 32 -2.27 -5.02 20.15
N THR A 33 -1.40 -5.16 19.14
CA THR A 33 -1.74 -4.88 17.74
C THR A 33 -2.86 -5.80 17.25
N LEU A 34 -2.83 -7.09 17.60
CA LEU A 34 -3.91 -8.02 17.29
C LEU A 34 -5.24 -7.64 17.95
N LEU A 35 -5.21 -7.13 19.18
CA LEU A 35 -6.41 -6.62 19.85
C LEU A 35 -6.93 -5.37 19.14
N GLN A 36 -6.05 -4.43 18.82
CA GLN A 36 -6.39 -3.21 18.08
C GLN A 36 -7.03 -3.54 16.72
N ILE A 37 -6.47 -4.51 15.96
CA ILE A 37 -7.05 -5.00 14.71
C ILE A 37 -8.47 -5.52 14.92
N LYS A 38 -8.69 -6.35 15.94
CA LYS A 38 -10.02 -6.90 16.23
C LYS A 38 -11.03 -5.80 16.54
N THR A 39 -10.64 -4.81 17.34
CA THR A 39 -11.50 -3.68 17.70
C THR A 39 -11.83 -2.83 16.47
N ILE A 40 -10.81 -2.41 15.70
CA ILE A 40 -11.01 -1.63 14.48
C ILE A 40 -11.90 -2.37 13.47
N HIS A 41 -11.66 -3.68 13.29
CA HIS A 41 -12.38 -4.49 12.30
C HIS A 41 -13.90 -4.52 12.53
N ALA A 42 -14.35 -4.55 13.79
CA ALA A 42 -15.78 -4.61 14.11
C ALA A 42 -16.53 -3.38 13.58
N ASP A 43 -16.01 -2.18 13.84
CA ASP A 43 -16.62 -0.93 13.39
C ASP A 43 -16.36 -0.66 11.91
N PHE A 44 -15.18 -1.07 11.42
CA PHE A 44 -14.80 -0.97 10.02
C PHE A 44 -15.83 -1.63 9.10
N VAL A 45 -16.20 -2.89 9.38
CA VAL A 45 -17.14 -3.65 8.54
C VAL A 45 -18.48 -2.91 8.43
N THR A 46 -18.97 -2.37 9.54
CA THR A 46 -20.24 -1.63 9.56
C THR A 46 -20.16 -0.35 8.72
N LYS A 47 -19.12 0.47 8.95
CA LYS A 47 -18.94 1.74 8.25
C LYS A 47 -18.68 1.53 6.76
N PHE A 48 -17.74 0.67 6.40
CA PHE A 48 -17.35 0.46 5.02
C PHE A 48 -18.43 -0.25 4.20
N ARG A 49 -19.17 -1.21 4.77
CA ARG A 49 -20.27 -1.89 4.06
C ARG A 49 -21.35 -0.89 3.64
N LYS A 50 -21.68 0.05 4.53
CA LYS A 50 -22.63 1.13 4.21
C LYS A 50 -22.15 1.98 3.04
N ILE A 51 -20.88 2.37 3.04
CA ILE A 51 -20.27 3.18 1.98
C ILE A 51 -20.25 2.41 0.65
N LEU A 52 -19.91 1.12 0.67
CA LEU A 52 -19.97 0.27 -0.52
C LEU A 52 -21.40 0.15 -1.07
N ALA A 53 -22.39 -0.04 -0.20
CA ALA A 53 -23.79 -0.12 -0.62
C ALA A 53 -24.30 1.20 -1.24
N GLU A 54 -23.82 2.35 -0.76
CA GLU A 54 -24.08 3.66 -1.37
C GLU A 54 -23.40 3.81 -2.74
N GLY A 55 -22.16 3.30 -2.88
CA GLY A 55 -21.39 3.33 -4.12
C GLY A 55 -21.87 2.31 -5.17
N MET A 56 -22.43 1.18 -4.74
CA MET A 56 -22.85 0.05 -5.57
C MET A 56 -24.32 -0.31 -5.29
N PRO A 57 -25.29 0.58 -5.58
CA PRO A 57 -26.69 0.42 -5.16
C PRO A 57 -27.43 -0.77 -5.80
N HIS A 58 -26.81 -1.41 -6.79
CA HIS A 58 -27.36 -2.57 -7.51
C HIS A 58 -26.58 -3.86 -7.26
N ALA A 59 -25.50 -3.80 -6.47
CA ALA A 59 -24.75 -4.99 -6.11
C ALA A 59 -25.55 -5.86 -5.14
N SER A 60 -25.44 -7.17 -5.35
CA SER A 60 -25.93 -8.18 -4.43
C SER A 60 -25.15 -8.12 -3.10
N LEU A 61 -25.75 -8.67 -2.04
CA LEU A 61 -25.06 -8.81 -0.75
C LEU A 61 -23.77 -9.63 -0.88
N LEU A 62 -23.76 -10.61 -1.78
CA LEU A 62 -22.59 -11.44 -2.05
C LEU A 62 -21.43 -10.62 -2.62
N GLU A 63 -21.68 -9.78 -3.62
CA GLU A 63 -20.64 -8.91 -4.22
C GLU A 63 -20.09 -7.89 -3.22
N LEU A 64 -20.95 -7.34 -2.34
CA LEU A 64 -20.54 -6.45 -1.26
C LEU A 64 -19.65 -7.19 -0.24
N ASP A 65 -20.01 -8.42 0.12
CA ASP A 65 -19.24 -9.24 1.06
C ASP A 65 -17.91 -9.71 0.45
N GLU A 66 -17.86 -10.04 -0.83
CA GLU A 66 -16.62 -10.36 -1.54
C GLU A 66 -15.65 -9.16 -1.55
N THR A 67 -16.14 -7.97 -1.88
CA THR A 67 -15.37 -6.73 -1.85
C THR A 67 -14.86 -6.43 -0.43
N MET A 68 -15.73 -6.58 0.57
CA MET A 68 -15.38 -6.41 1.99
C MET A 68 -14.26 -7.37 2.40
N ASN A 69 -14.37 -8.66 2.06
CA ASN A 69 -13.41 -9.69 2.45
C ASN A 69 -12.03 -9.50 1.79
N GLN A 70 -11.98 -8.88 0.61
CA GLN A 70 -10.72 -8.54 -0.07
C GLN A 70 -10.03 -7.34 0.59
N ILE A 71 -10.79 -6.29 0.95
CA ILE A 71 -10.22 -5.00 1.36
C ILE A 71 -10.02 -4.91 2.88
N ALA A 72 -10.98 -5.38 3.68
CA ALA A 72 -10.98 -5.18 5.13
C ALA A 72 -9.73 -5.70 5.85
N PRO A 73 -9.23 -6.91 5.55
CA PRO A 73 -8.02 -7.42 6.22
C PRO A 73 -6.81 -6.54 5.94
N LYS A 74 -6.64 -6.07 4.69
CA LYS A 74 -5.50 -5.24 4.26
C LYS A 74 -5.58 -3.87 4.92
N SER A 75 -6.69 -3.15 4.78
CA SER A 75 -6.81 -1.78 5.33
C SER A 75 -6.69 -1.73 6.85
N VAL A 76 -7.35 -2.65 7.57
CA VAL A 76 -7.34 -2.67 9.04
C VAL A 76 -5.97 -3.07 9.58
N ALA A 77 -5.37 -4.15 9.05
CA ALA A 77 -4.06 -4.60 9.50
C ALA A 77 -2.98 -3.56 9.20
N PHE A 78 -3.06 -2.89 8.05
CA PHE A 78 -2.10 -1.86 7.65
C PHE A 78 -2.14 -0.63 8.58
N CYS A 79 -3.34 -0.10 8.87
CA CYS A 79 -3.47 1.00 9.84
C CYS A 79 -2.97 0.63 11.23
N ALA A 80 -3.32 -0.57 11.72
CA ALA A 80 -2.86 -1.04 13.03
C ALA A 80 -1.34 -1.26 13.07
N ALA A 81 -0.74 -1.75 11.99
CA ALA A 81 0.70 -1.91 11.87
C ALA A 81 1.42 -0.55 11.90
N ILE A 82 0.92 0.47 11.18
CA ILE A 82 1.52 1.81 11.19
C ILE A 82 1.36 2.48 12.57
N ALA A 83 0.18 2.34 13.19
CA ALA A 83 -0.06 2.85 14.54
C ALA A 83 0.74 2.11 15.61
N ALA A 84 1.16 0.87 15.33
CA ALA A 84 1.97 0.01 16.19
C ALA A 84 1.47 -0.03 17.65
N GLY A 85 0.16 -0.03 17.88
CA GLY A 85 -0.42 -0.03 19.23
C GLY A 85 -0.16 1.23 20.07
N GLU A 86 0.47 2.27 19.53
CA GLU A 86 0.75 3.51 20.27
C GLU A 86 -0.47 4.43 20.34
N ILE A 87 -1.35 4.38 19.32
CA ILE A 87 -2.64 5.08 19.30
C ILE A 87 -3.73 4.18 19.88
N GLN A 88 -4.36 4.58 20.99
CA GLN A 88 -5.49 3.84 21.59
C GLN A 88 -6.85 4.26 21.02
N ASP A 89 -6.93 5.34 20.24
CA ASP A 89 -8.14 5.81 19.58
C ASP A 89 -8.51 4.93 18.38
N THR A 90 -9.19 3.84 18.67
CA THR A 90 -9.64 2.90 17.65
C THR A 90 -10.70 3.48 16.72
N ASP A 91 -11.44 4.53 17.15
CA ASP A 91 -12.46 5.17 16.33
C ASP A 91 -11.84 5.99 15.21
N ARG A 92 -10.83 6.81 15.53
CA ARG A 92 -10.07 7.56 14.53
C ARG A 92 -9.25 6.63 13.63
N LEU A 93 -8.62 5.60 14.19
CA LEU A 93 -7.93 4.59 13.39
C LEU A 93 -8.88 3.84 12.44
N CYS A 94 -10.10 3.54 12.89
CA CYS A 94 -11.13 2.97 12.04
C CYS A 94 -11.51 3.92 10.90
N ASN A 95 -11.72 5.21 11.17
CA ASN A 95 -11.99 6.18 10.11
C ASN A 95 -10.84 6.31 9.11
N ALA A 96 -9.58 6.30 9.56
CA ALA A 96 -8.41 6.26 8.69
C ALA A 96 -8.38 4.99 7.83
N ALA A 97 -8.62 3.81 8.43
CA ALA A 97 -8.68 2.54 7.71
C ALA A 97 -9.79 2.54 6.65
N VAL A 98 -10.98 3.08 6.96
CA VAL A 98 -12.08 3.19 5.99
C VAL A 98 -11.74 4.16 4.86
N ALA A 99 -11.07 5.29 5.14
CA ALA A 99 -10.65 6.21 4.09
C ALA A 99 -9.67 5.55 3.10
N ILE A 100 -8.70 4.79 3.61
CA ILE A 100 -7.77 4.00 2.78
C ILE A 100 -8.52 2.89 2.03
N ALA A 101 -9.47 2.21 2.67
CA ALA A 101 -10.26 1.16 2.04
C ALA A 101 -11.10 1.65 0.85
N ILE A 102 -11.63 2.88 0.92
CA ILE A 102 -12.33 3.49 -0.21
C ILE A 102 -11.35 3.69 -1.39
N SER A 103 -10.10 4.07 -1.11
CA SER A 103 -9.06 4.16 -2.14
C SER A 103 -8.79 2.81 -2.79
N TYR A 104 -8.60 1.74 -2.01
CA TYR A 104 -8.40 0.38 -2.55
C TYR A 104 -9.60 -0.11 -3.36
N TRP A 105 -10.82 0.19 -2.93
CA TRP A 105 -12.02 -0.18 -3.68
C TRP A 105 -12.10 0.54 -5.02
N ALA A 106 -11.82 1.85 -5.04
CA ALA A 106 -11.81 2.63 -6.27
C ALA A 106 -10.75 2.12 -7.24
N ASP A 107 -9.55 1.81 -6.73
CA ASP A 107 -8.44 1.24 -7.50
C ASP A 107 -8.82 -0.09 -8.17
N GLN A 108 -9.22 -1.09 -7.36
CA GLN A 108 -9.66 -2.40 -7.87
C GLN A 108 -10.81 -2.29 -8.87
N THR A 109 -11.72 -1.33 -8.67
CA THR A 109 -12.85 -1.11 -9.58
C THR A 109 -12.37 -0.53 -10.92
N MET A 110 -11.40 0.38 -10.90
CA MET A 110 -10.76 0.89 -12.11
C MET A 110 -9.96 -0.19 -12.85
N ASP A 111 -9.20 -1.02 -12.14
CA ASP A 111 -8.38 -2.11 -12.70
C ASP A 111 -9.22 -3.21 -13.35
N ARG A 112 -10.42 -3.44 -12.83
CA ARG A 112 -11.44 -4.31 -13.45
C ARG A 112 -12.11 -3.69 -14.69
N GLY A 113 -11.73 -2.47 -15.05
CA GLY A 113 -12.17 -1.82 -16.29
C GLY A 113 -13.38 -0.90 -16.16
N ASP A 114 -13.83 -0.55 -14.95
CA ASP A 114 -15.00 0.31 -14.77
C ASP A 114 -14.70 1.78 -15.14
N GLU A 115 -15.18 2.20 -16.32
CA GLU A 115 -15.01 3.57 -16.81
C GLU A 115 -15.80 4.61 -16.00
N ALA A 116 -16.88 4.21 -15.32
CA ALA A 116 -17.65 5.12 -14.49
C ALA A 116 -16.91 5.44 -13.17
N MET A 117 -16.19 4.46 -12.60
CA MET A 117 -15.28 4.72 -11.47
C MET A 117 -14.12 5.62 -11.89
N LEU A 118 -13.50 5.36 -13.04
CA LEU A 118 -12.44 6.25 -13.57
C LEU A 118 -12.95 7.69 -13.72
N ALA A 119 -14.14 7.87 -14.29
CA ALA A 119 -14.75 9.19 -14.40
C ALA A 119 -15.00 9.82 -13.02
N ALA A 120 -15.51 9.06 -12.05
CA ALA A 120 -15.74 9.53 -10.68
C ALA A 120 -14.43 9.96 -9.99
N VAL A 121 -13.34 9.21 -10.16
CA VAL A 121 -12.00 9.56 -9.65
C VAL A 121 -11.50 10.87 -10.26
N ARG A 122 -11.64 11.05 -11.58
CA ARG A 122 -11.28 12.32 -12.24
C ARG A 122 -12.13 13.49 -11.76
N HIS A 123 -13.42 13.26 -11.48
CA HIS A 123 -14.30 14.27 -10.91
C HIS A 123 -13.87 14.67 -9.50
N ILE A 124 -13.65 13.72 -8.59
CA ILE A 124 -13.23 14.04 -7.22
C ILE A 124 -11.85 14.72 -7.18
N ASN A 125 -10.90 14.30 -8.04
CA ASN A 125 -9.61 14.97 -8.14
C ASN A 125 -9.76 16.44 -8.55
N ASN A 126 -10.60 16.73 -9.56
CA ASN A 126 -10.91 18.11 -9.94
C ASN A 126 -11.54 18.91 -8.79
N GLU A 127 -12.42 18.31 -7.98
CA GLU A 127 -13.02 18.97 -6.81
C GLU A 127 -11.97 19.31 -5.75
N ILE A 128 -11.03 18.39 -5.48
CA ILE A 128 -9.95 18.60 -4.51
C ILE A 128 -8.98 19.70 -5.00
N GLN A 129 -8.58 19.68 -6.27
CA GLN A 129 -7.65 20.67 -6.81
C GLN A 129 -8.26 22.07 -6.93
N LYS A 130 -9.54 22.18 -7.28
CA LYS A 130 -10.22 23.48 -7.43
C LYS A 130 -10.86 23.98 -6.14
N GLY A 131 -11.04 23.12 -5.14
CA GLY A 131 -11.73 23.45 -3.89
C GLY A 131 -13.25 23.59 -4.01
N GLU A 132 -13.83 23.25 -5.16
CA GLU A 132 -15.26 23.45 -5.46
C GLU A 132 -15.91 22.17 -6.01
N PRO A 133 -17.15 21.84 -5.63
CA PRO A 133 -17.88 20.70 -6.18
C PRO A 133 -18.08 20.83 -7.70
N CYS A 134 -17.95 19.73 -8.43
CA CYS A 134 -18.24 19.71 -9.86
C CYS A 134 -19.75 19.71 -10.06
N THR A 135 -20.26 20.73 -10.77
CA THR A 135 -21.71 20.90 -11.04
C THR A 135 -22.16 20.26 -12.35
N GLN A 136 -21.24 19.64 -13.09
CA GLN A 136 -21.60 18.99 -14.35
C GLN A 136 -22.49 17.77 -14.11
N PRO A 137 -23.57 17.59 -14.90
CA PRO A 137 -24.43 16.42 -14.78
C PRO A 137 -23.65 15.17 -15.16
N VAL A 138 -23.74 14.14 -14.31
CA VAL A 138 -23.10 12.84 -14.51
C VAL A 138 -24.14 11.73 -14.52
N SER A 139 -23.78 10.54 -15.02
CA SER A 139 -24.66 9.37 -14.97
C SER A 139 -24.95 8.95 -13.53
N ARG A 140 -26.04 8.20 -13.32
CA ARG A 140 -26.42 7.69 -12.00
C ARG A 140 -25.32 6.84 -11.34
N GLN A 141 -24.61 6.04 -12.14
CA GLN A 141 -23.51 5.20 -11.66
C GLN A 141 -22.34 6.07 -11.18
N ILE A 142 -21.90 7.04 -11.99
CA ILE A 142 -20.83 7.99 -11.61
C ILE A 142 -21.24 8.76 -10.34
N SER A 143 -22.51 9.20 -10.25
CA SER A 143 -23.02 9.89 -9.06
C SER A 143 -22.96 9.03 -7.80
N SER A 144 -23.18 7.71 -7.92
CA SER A 144 -23.13 6.77 -6.78
C SER A 144 -21.68 6.60 -6.31
N TYR A 145 -20.75 6.38 -7.24
CA TYR A 145 -19.32 6.34 -6.92
C TYR A 145 -18.81 7.64 -6.31
N LEU A 146 -19.21 8.80 -6.85
CA LEU A 146 -18.86 10.09 -6.26
C LEU A 146 -19.36 10.27 -4.83
N SER A 147 -20.58 9.79 -4.52
CA SER A 147 -21.11 9.82 -3.17
C SER A 147 -20.22 9.04 -2.19
N ALA A 148 -19.79 7.83 -2.60
CA ALA A 148 -18.90 6.99 -1.81
C ALA A 148 -17.48 7.58 -1.70
N LEU A 149 -16.90 8.09 -2.80
CA LEU A 149 -15.57 8.72 -2.79
C LEU A 149 -15.52 9.97 -1.90
N ARG A 150 -16.58 10.78 -1.87
CA ARG A 150 -16.66 11.96 -0.99
C ARG A 150 -16.66 11.60 0.50
N GLN A 151 -16.92 10.34 0.86
CA GLN A 151 -16.75 9.88 2.23
C GLN A 151 -15.30 9.97 2.70
N ILE A 152 -14.30 9.92 1.80
CA ILE A 152 -12.88 10.17 2.14
C ILE A 152 -12.75 11.54 2.83
N LYS A 153 -13.34 12.59 2.25
CA LYS A 153 -13.30 13.94 2.82
C LYS A 153 -14.00 14.02 4.17
N ARG A 154 -15.16 13.36 4.33
CA ARG A 154 -15.87 13.33 5.61
C ARG A 154 -15.03 12.63 6.68
N LEU A 155 -14.52 11.43 6.39
CA LEU A 155 -13.72 10.63 7.33
C LEU A 155 -12.40 11.34 7.69
N ALA A 156 -11.74 11.96 6.71
CA ALA A 156 -10.56 12.77 6.94
C ALA A 156 -10.85 13.97 7.86
N GLY A 157 -12.01 14.61 7.71
CA GLY A 157 -12.46 15.68 8.61
C GLY A 157 -12.82 15.17 10.03
N GLU A 158 -13.26 13.92 10.17
CA GLU A 158 -13.58 13.33 11.49
C GLU A 158 -12.34 12.89 12.26
N ILE A 159 -11.22 12.61 11.59
CA ILE A 159 -9.95 12.27 12.26
C ILE A 159 -9.06 13.49 12.48
N ASN A 160 -9.38 14.64 11.89
CA ASN A 160 -8.52 15.81 11.87
C ASN A 160 -9.10 16.99 12.67
N ASP A 161 -8.40 17.36 13.75
CA ASP A 161 -8.71 18.55 14.54
C ASP A 161 -7.87 19.79 14.11
N HIS A 162 -6.96 19.59 13.15
CA HIS A 162 -6.02 20.60 12.61
C HIS A 162 -6.37 20.88 11.14
N PRO A 163 -7.33 21.77 10.84
CA PRO A 163 -7.90 21.93 9.51
C PRO A 163 -6.87 22.26 8.41
N GLU A 164 -5.72 22.83 8.78
CA GLU A 164 -4.58 23.09 7.90
C GLU A 164 -3.95 21.81 7.30
N ASP A 165 -4.05 20.67 7.98
CA ASP A 165 -3.49 19.38 7.54
C ASP A 165 -4.43 18.65 6.55
N LEU A 166 -5.72 18.98 6.55
CA LEU A 166 -6.74 18.31 5.74
C LEU A 166 -6.42 18.32 4.23
N PRO A 167 -6.03 19.45 3.61
CA PRO A 167 -5.72 19.48 2.18
C PRO A 167 -4.58 18.53 1.79
N TYR A 168 -3.59 18.31 2.68
CA TYR A 168 -2.46 17.44 2.41
C TYR A 168 -2.84 15.96 2.43
N MET A 169 -3.67 15.53 3.39
CA MET A 169 -4.20 14.17 3.41
C MET A 169 -5.11 13.89 2.20
N LEU A 170 -6.00 14.82 1.86
CA LEU A 170 -6.88 14.67 0.69
C LEU A 170 -6.08 14.65 -0.61
N ARG A 171 -5.02 15.45 -0.72
CA ARG A 171 -4.09 15.39 -1.83
C ARG A 171 -3.42 14.02 -1.91
N ALA A 172 -2.88 13.52 -0.80
CA ALA A 172 -2.18 12.24 -0.77
C ALA A 172 -3.07 11.08 -1.24
N ILE A 173 -4.34 11.03 -0.80
CA ILE A 173 -5.27 9.96 -1.19
C ILE A 173 -5.83 10.18 -2.61
N CYS A 174 -6.40 11.34 -2.89
CA CYS A 174 -7.17 11.54 -4.13
C CYS A 174 -6.30 11.91 -5.33
N VAL A 175 -5.23 12.67 -5.12
CA VAL A 175 -4.36 13.19 -6.19
C VAL A 175 -3.18 12.26 -6.38
N ASP A 176 -2.38 12.07 -5.33
CA ASP A 176 -1.10 11.37 -5.44
C ASP A 176 -1.31 9.85 -5.64
N VAL A 177 -2.41 9.27 -5.14
CA VAL A 177 -2.78 7.87 -5.40
C VAL A 177 -3.84 7.75 -6.49
N LEU A 178 -5.11 8.03 -6.20
CA LEU A 178 -6.21 7.67 -7.10
C LEU A 178 -6.10 8.30 -8.50
N SER A 179 -5.71 9.57 -8.60
CA SER A 179 -5.53 10.20 -9.91
C SER A 179 -4.34 9.63 -10.67
N ASN A 180 -3.28 9.22 -9.98
CA ASN A 180 -2.15 8.57 -10.62
C ASN A 180 -2.50 7.12 -11.01
N GLN A 181 -3.26 6.37 -10.20
CA GLN A 181 -3.79 5.04 -10.61
C GLN A 181 -4.63 5.13 -11.88
N ALA A 182 -5.55 6.08 -11.91
CA ALA A 182 -6.35 6.38 -13.10
C ALA A 182 -5.47 6.62 -14.35
N HIS A 183 -4.36 7.33 -14.18
CA HIS A 183 -3.44 7.63 -15.26
C HIS A 183 -2.55 6.44 -15.65
N VAL A 184 -2.06 5.65 -14.69
CA VAL A 184 -1.35 4.38 -14.97
C VAL A 184 -2.27 3.44 -15.75
N ARG A 185 -3.54 3.30 -15.36
CA ARG A 185 -4.53 2.53 -16.13
C ARG A 185 -4.65 2.99 -17.58
N ASP A 186 -4.75 4.30 -17.82
CA ASP A 186 -4.82 4.86 -19.17
C ASP A 186 -3.56 4.53 -19.99
N LEU A 187 -2.37 4.63 -19.38
CA LEU A 187 -1.09 4.27 -20.00
C LEU A 187 -1.02 2.78 -20.30
N SER A 188 -1.40 1.92 -19.35
CA SER A 188 -1.49 0.46 -19.48
C SER A 188 -2.42 0.05 -20.62
N ARG A 189 -3.56 0.72 -20.78
CA ARG A 189 -4.48 0.48 -21.91
C ARG A 189 -3.86 0.90 -23.25
N GLN A 190 -3.19 2.05 -23.30
CA GLN A 190 -2.50 2.50 -24.51
C GLN A 190 -1.38 1.54 -24.93
N TYR A 191 -0.65 0.98 -23.96
CA TYR A 191 0.36 -0.05 -24.20
C TYR A 191 -0.26 -1.27 -24.91
N LEU A 192 -1.39 -1.78 -24.40
CA LEU A 192 -2.08 -2.91 -25.02
C LEU A 192 -2.60 -2.59 -26.44
N ILE A 193 -3.22 -1.42 -26.63
CA ILE A 193 -3.76 -1.02 -27.95
C ILE A 193 -2.65 -0.91 -29.00
N THR A 194 -1.49 -0.38 -28.59
CA THR A 194 -0.33 -0.21 -29.49
C THR A 194 0.48 -1.49 -29.67
N GLY A 195 0.17 -2.56 -28.94
CA GLY A 195 0.88 -3.84 -29.00
C GLY A 195 2.31 -3.77 -28.44
N GLY A 196 2.59 -2.83 -27.55
CA GLY A 196 3.90 -2.68 -26.91
C GLY A 196 5.06 -2.37 -27.85
N VAL A 197 4.79 -1.74 -28.99
CA VAL A 197 5.83 -1.35 -29.97
C VAL A 197 6.84 -0.36 -29.36
N SER A 198 8.10 -0.36 -29.85
CA SER A 198 9.17 0.54 -29.36
C SER A 198 8.72 1.99 -29.19
N LYS A 199 7.96 2.50 -30.17
CA LYS A 199 7.44 3.88 -30.18
C LYS A 199 6.56 4.21 -28.96
N TYR A 200 5.93 3.23 -28.32
CA TYR A 200 5.19 3.47 -27.08
C TYR A 200 6.15 3.93 -25.97
N TRP A 201 7.23 3.19 -25.75
CA TRP A 201 8.22 3.49 -24.71
C TRP A 201 8.92 4.82 -24.99
N ASP A 202 9.30 5.09 -26.23
CA ASP A 202 9.94 6.36 -26.63
C ASP A 202 9.08 7.60 -26.23
N ASN A 203 7.74 7.46 -26.19
CA ASN A 203 6.82 8.58 -25.92
C ASN A 203 6.32 8.63 -24.48
N HIS A 204 6.31 7.50 -23.76
CA HIS A 204 5.62 7.39 -22.47
C HIS A 204 6.52 7.03 -21.30
N THR A 205 7.78 6.61 -21.51
CA THR A 205 8.67 6.15 -20.44
C THR A 205 8.76 7.15 -19.28
N GLU A 206 9.07 8.42 -19.55
CA GLU A 206 9.21 9.44 -18.49
C GLU A 206 7.91 9.64 -17.69
N GLU A 207 6.78 9.66 -18.39
CA GLU A 207 5.46 9.82 -17.80
C GLU A 207 5.06 8.61 -16.96
N ILE A 208 5.34 7.39 -17.44
CA ILE A 208 5.10 6.16 -16.69
C ILE A 208 5.94 6.18 -15.42
N VAL A 209 7.26 6.38 -15.51
CA VAL A 209 8.18 6.40 -14.37
C VAL A 209 7.71 7.37 -13.29
N ARG A 210 7.40 8.61 -13.67
CA ARG A 210 6.93 9.63 -12.73
C ARG A 210 5.64 9.18 -12.04
N THR A 211 4.70 8.67 -12.82
CA THR A 211 3.37 8.29 -12.30
C THR A 211 3.44 7.07 -11.40
N VAL A 212 4.15 6.01 -11.79
CA VAL A 212 4.24 4.77 -11.00
C VAL A 212 4.96 4.97 -9.68
N ILE A 213 5.96 5.86 -9.62
CA ILE A 213 6.60 6.26 -8.37
C ILE A 213 5.64 7.10 -7.53
N ALA A 214 5.01 8.13 -8.10
CA ALA A 214 4.12 9.02 -7.34
C ALA A 214 2.92 8.28 -6.70
N ASN A 215 2.48 7.20 -7.33
CA ASN A 215 1.31 6.41 -6.97
C ASN A 215 1.55 5.31 -5.92
N SER A 216 2.65 5.36 -5.19
CA SER A 216 3.02 4.26 -4.28
C SER A 216 2.05 4.03 -3.10
N GLY A 217 1.21 5.02 -2.76
CA GLY A 217 0.35 4.95 -1.58
C GLY A 217 1.03 5.34 -0.26
N LEU A 218 2.35 5.53 -0.21
CA LEU A 218 3.10 5.83 1.03
C LEU A 218 2.51 6.99 1.82
N MET A 219 2.43 8.18 1.21
CA MET A 219 1.95 9.38 1.90
C MET A 219 0.47 9.31 2.24
N SER A 220 -0.33 8.57 1.48
CA SER A 220 -1.76 8.39 1.80
C SER A 220 -1.94 7.69 3.14
N ALA A 221 -1.14 6.66 3.42
CA ALA A 221 -1.19 5.91 4.67
C ALA A 221 -0.50 6.67 5.82
N VAL A 222 0.67 7.24 5.58
CA VAL A 222 1.41 8.00 6.59
C VAL A 222 0.59 9.19 7.07
N THR A 223 0.04 10.01 6.17
CA THR A 223 -0.72 11.21 6.56
C THR A 223 -2.01 10.87 7.31
N ALA A 224 -2.70 9.80 6.92
CA ALA A 224 -3.92 9.36 7.59
C ALA A 224 -3.69 8.99 9.07
N VAL A 225 -2.56 8.36 9.39
CA VAL A 225 -2.20 8.04 10.78
C VAL A 225 -1.51 9.21 11.47
N TYR A 226 -0.68 9.98 10.77
CA TYR A 226 0.04 11.14 11.31
C TYR A 226 -0.90 12.21 11.88
N ILE A 227 -2.02 12.47 11.21
CA ILE A 227 -3.03 13.41 11.70
C ILE A 227 -3.61 12.98 13.06
N ILE A 228 -3.73 11.68 13.31
CA ILE A 228 -4.17 11.17 14.61
C ILE A 228 -3.09 11.41 15.67
N TYR A 229 -1.80 11.29 15.32
CA TYR A 229 -0.71 11.70 16.21
C TYR A 229 -0.74 13.20 16.53
N ARG A 230 -0.95 14.05 15.51
CA ARG A 230 -1.10 15.51 15.67
C ARG A 230 -2.24 15.88 16.62
N TYR A 231 -3.32 15.10 16.66
CA TYR A 231 -4.41 15.30 17.62
C TYR A 231 -3.93 15.14 19.08
N TYR A 232 -3.12 14.11 19.35
CA TYR A 232 -2.60 13.83 20.70
C TYR A 232 -1.33 14.59 21.05
N GLN A 233 -0.56 15.01 20.04
CA GLN A 233 0.71 15.72 20.17
C GLN A 233 0.68 16.97 19.28
N PRO A 234 -0.06 18.02 19.67
CA PRO A 234 -0.29 19.20 18.83
C PRO A 234 0.97 20.06 18.58
N ASP A 235 2.12 19.70 19.15
CA ASP A 235 3.39 20.39 18.96
C ASP A 235 4.28 19.77 17.87
N ILE A 236 3.96 18.56 17.38
CA ILE A 236 4.73 17.96 16.26
C ILE A 236 4.49 18.74 14.97
N PRO A 237 5.42 18.75 13.99
CA PRO A 237 5.31 19.58 12.78
C PRO A 237 4.02 19.38 12.00
N SER A 238 3.50 20.42 11.36
CA SER A 238 2.33 20.30 10.48
C SER A 238 2.67 19.49 9.21
N LEU A 239 1.65 18.99 8.51
CA LEU A 239 1.85 18.41 7.17
C LEU A 239 2.39 19.47 6.19
N ALA A 240 2.00 20.74 6.34
CA ALA A 240 2.59 21.82 5.55
C ALA A 240 4.11 21.90 5.72
N ASP A 241 4.59 21.84 6.97
CA ASP A 241 6.02 21.86 7.28
C ASP A 241 6.76 20.64 6.73
N ILE A 242 6.12 19.47 6.71
CA ILE A 242 6.69 18.22 6.17
C ILE A 242 6.80 18.31 4.64
N TYR A 243 5.70 18.65 3.95
CA TYR A 243 5.65 18.71 2.49
C TYR A 243 6.54 19.81 1.89
N GLN A 244 6.80 20.88 2.65
CA GLN A 244 7.67 21.97 2.22
C GLN A 244 9.15 21.71 2.51
N HIS A 245 9.49 20.69 3.32
CA HIS A 245 10.88 20.41 3.66
C HIS A 245 11.63 19.72 2.51
N PRO A 246 12.63 20.37 1.87
CA PRO A 246 13.21 19.86 0.62
C PRO A 246 13.89 18.48 0.73
N GLU A 247 14.46 18.15 1.89
CA GLU A 247 15.08 16.84 2.11
C GLU A 247 14.03 15.74 2.25
N LEU A 248 12.95 15.97 3.01
CA LEU A 248 11.88 14.99 3.18
C LEU A 248 11.16 14.77 1.86
N SER A 249 10.83 15.85 1.14
CA SER A 249 10.16 15.77 -0.16
C SER A 249 10.98 15.00 -1.19
N ARG A 250 12.32 15.15 -1.19
CA ARG A 250 13.20 14.35 -2.07
C ARG A 250 13.23 12.87 -1.67
N LEU A 251 13.29 12.55 -0.38
CA LEU A 251 13.27 11.17 0.11
C LEU A 251 11.96 10.45 -0.25
N ILE A 252 10.82 11.14 -0.03
CA ILE A 252 9.50 10.62 -0.33
C ILE A 252 9.33 10.43 -1.84
N ALA A 253 9.62 11.46 -2.63
CA ALA A 253 9.36 11.45 -4.07
C ALA A 253 10.25 10.49 -4.88
N GLY A 254 11.39 10.07 -4.32
CA GLY A 254 12.30 9.12 -4.96
C GLY A 254 12.42 7.82 -4.16
N PRO A 255 13.42 7.67 -3.29
CA PRO A 255 13.76 6.40 -2.64
C PRO A 255 12.59 5.67 -1.96
N PHE A 256 11.76 6.39 -1.18
CA PHE A 256 10.71 5.72 -0.42
C PHE A 256 9.58 5.24 -1.32
N ASN A 257 9.08 6.10 -2.20
CA ASN A 257 8.06 5.74 -3.17
C ASN A 257 8.55 4.65 -4.15
N GLY A 258 9.80 4.75 -4.61
CA GLY A 258 10.43 3.73 -5.46
C GLY A 258 10.47 2.37 -4.78
N ALA A 259 10.86 2.31 -3.50
CA ALA A 259 10.88 1.05 -2.76
C ALA A 259 9.47 0.45 -2.60
N VAL A 260 8.47 1.26 -2.27
CA VAL A 260 7.08 0.79 -2.18
C VAL A 260 6.60 0.24 -3.53
N ARG A 261 6.89 0.91 -4.64
CA ARG A 261 6.55 0.41 -5.98
C ARG A 261 7.23 -0.92 -6.30
N ILE A 262 8.50 -1.09 -5.91
CA ILE A 262 9.21 -2.37 -6.06
C ILE A 262 8.52 -3.49 -5.26
N PHE A 263 8.10 -3.22 -4.03
CA PHE A 263 7.44 -4.24 -3.22
C PHE A 263 6.07 -4.58 -3.81
N ASP A 264 5.29 -3.57 -4.19
CA ASP A 264 3.96 -3.74 -4.76
C ASP A 264 4.01 -4.48 -6.12
N ASP A 265 4.86 -4.07 -7.06
CA ASP A 265 5.00 -4.75 -8.36
C ASP A 265 5.50 -6.20 -8.21
N LEU A 266 6.34 -6.46 -7.21
CA LEU A 266 6.80 -7.82 -6.95
C LEU A 266 5.64 -8.71 -6.47
N GLY A 267 4.81 -8.18 -5.57
CA GLY A 267 3.63 -8.85 -5.03
C GLY A 267 2.56 -9.11 -6.09
N ASP A 268 2.26 -8.09 -6.89
CA ASP A 268 1.15 -8.09 -7.83
C ASP A 268 1.51 -8.62 -9.22
N ARG A 269 2.75 -9.10 -9.43
CA ARG A 269 3.21 -9.59 -10.74
C ARG A 269 2.23 -10.56 -11.42
N GLN A 270 1.59 -11.46 -10.67
CA GLN A 270 0.66 -12.44 -11.26
C GLN A 270 -0.71 -11.82 -11.56
N ILE A 271 -1.13 -10.85 -10.77
CA ILE A 271 -2.39 -10.11 -10.94
C ILE A 271 -2.28 -9.21 -12.17
N ASP A 272 -1.17 -8.47 -12.28
CA ASP A 272 -0.96 -7.45 -13.32
C ASP A 272 -0.81 -8.02 -14.73
N LEU A 273 -0.51 -9.31 -14.87
CA LEU A 273 -0.52 -10.01 -16.16
C LEU A 273 -1.91 -10.08 -16.80
N GLY A 274 -2.98 -9.79 -16.06
CA GLY A 274 -4.34 -9.77 -16.61
C GLY A 274 -4.92 -11.17 -16.89
N GLN A 275 -4.28 -12.22 -16.35
CA GLN A 275 -4.71 -13.60 -16.57
C GLN A 275 -6.01 -13.94 -15.84
N ASN A 276 -6.35 -13.16 -14.80
CA ASN A 276 -7.56 -13.30 -14.01
C ASN A 276 -8.38 -12.00 -14.07
N PRO A 277 -9.36 -11.87 -14.99
CA PRO A 277 -10.14 -10.63 -15.16
C PRO A 277 -10.89 -10.15 -13.91
N GLN A 278 -11.13 -11.07 -12.97
CA GLN A 278 -11.70 -10.80 -11.65
C GLN A 278 -10.77 -10.02 -10.70
N TRP A 279 -9.45 -10.05 -10.95
CA TRP A 279 -8.44 -9.32 -10.18
C TRP A 279 -8.03 -8.02 -10.88
N GLY A 280 -7.96 -8.02 -12.21
CA GLY A 280 -7.66 -6.86 -13.04
C GLY A 280 -7.47 -7.27 -14.50
N ILE A 281 -7.63 -6.32 -15.43
CA ILE A 281 -7.53 -6.62 -16.87
C ILE A 281 -6.07 -6.63 -17.34
N PHE A 282 -5.24 -5.71 -16.85
CA PHE A 282 -3.81 -5.58 -17.11
C PHE A 282 -3.27 -4.31 -16.45
N ASN A 283 -2.07 -4.37 -15.87
CA ASN A 283 -1.35 -3.17 -15.45
C ASN A 283 0.14 -3.25 -15.82
N ILE A 284 0.75 -2.09 -16.13
CA ILE A 284 2.19 -2.00 -16.34
C ILE A 284 2.88 -2.24 -14.99
N ASN A 285 3.77 -3.22 -14.98
CA ASN A 285 4.49 -3.70 -13.81
C ASN A 285 5.97 -3.87 -14.16
N LEU A 286 6.86 -3.33 -13.31
CA LEU A 286 8.30 -3.29 -13.58
C LEU A 286 8.95 -4.67 -13.75
N PHE A 287 8.40 -5.71 -13.12
CA PHE A 287 8.90 -7.08 -13.25
C PHE A 287 8.31 -7.84 -14.45
N ASN A 288 7.14 -7.43 -14.95
CA ASN A 288 6.47 -8.10 -16.06
C ASN A 288 6.82 -7.49 -17.43
N GLN A 289 7.17 -6.21 -17.49
CA GLN A 289 7.55 -5.51 -18.72
C GLN A 289 8.97 -4.92 -18.62
N PRO A 290 10.03 -5.75 -18.63
CA PRO A 290 11.39 -5.28 -18.56
C PRO A 290 11.75 -4.52 -19.86
N ASN A 291 11.64 -3.20 -19.82
CA ASN A 291 12.06 -2.28 -20.87
C ASN A 291 13.26 -1.46 -20.37
N ALA A 292 14.33 -1.37 -21.17
CA ALA A 292 15.57 -0.77 -20.71
C ALA A 292 15.42 0.72 -20.33
N GLU A 293 14.63 1.49 -21.08
CA GLU A 293 14.42 2.92 -20.83
C GLU A 293 13.54 3.13 -19.60
N LEU A 294 12.47 2.35 -19.47
CA LEU A 294 11.58 2.35 -18.31
C LEU A 294 12.37 2.07 -17.02
N LEU A 295 13.15 0.98 -17.03
CA LEU A 295 13.91 0.54 -15.86
C LEU A 295 15.00 1.54 -15.48
N GLU A 296 15.78 2.04 -16.45
CA GLU A 296 16.82 3.04 -16.19
C GLU A 296 16.20 4.34 -15.64
N GLY A 297 15.09 4.79 -16.22
CA GLY A 297 14.34 5.95 -15.74
C GLY A 297 13.82 5.76 -14.32
N PHE A 298 13.26 4.58 -14.01
CA PHE A 298 12.77 4.23 -12.69
C PHE A 298 13.88 4.17 -11.63
N ILE A 299 15.00 3.50 -11.94
CA ILE A 299 16.15 3.36 -11.03
C ILE A 299 16.73 4.73 -10.69
N ARG A 300 16.92 5.60 -11.69
CA ARG A 300 17.41 6.98 -11.48
C ARG A 300 16.43 7.81 -10.67
N SER A 301 15.15 7.78 -11.01
CA SER A 301 14.11 8.53 -10.31
C SER A 301 13.93 8.05 -8.86
N SER A 302 14.26 6.79 -8.58
CA SER A 302 14.30 6.24 -7.22
C SER A 302 15.50 6.72 -6.40
N GLY A 303 16.43 7.51 -6.97
CA GLY A 303 17.59 8.05 -6.26
C GLY A 303 18.82 7.15 -6.24
N ILE A 304 18.93 6.18 -7.16
CA ILE A 304 20.13 5.34 -7.32
C ILE A 304 21.06 5.99 -8.35
N GLU A 305 22.07 6.69 -7.85
CA GLU A 305 23.00 7.49 -8.67
C GLU A 305 24.23 6.71 -9.13
N ASP A 306 24.68 5.72 -8.35
CA ASP A 306 25.88 4.93 -8.63
C ASP A 306 25.70 4.08 -9.90
N ALA A 307 26.59 4.29 -10.89
CA ALA A 307 26.47 3.66 -12.19
C ALA A 307 26.61 2.13 -12.12
N ALA A 308 27.51 1.61 -11.29
CA ALA A 308 27.73 0.17 -11.18
C ALA A 308 26.51 -0.52 -10.54
N GLN A 309 25.90 0.10 -9.52
CA GLN A 309 24.67 -0.37 -8.91
C GLN A 309 23.50 -0.32 -9.88
N ARG A 310 23.40 0.74 -10.70
CA ARG A 310 22.38 0.80 -11.77
C ARG A 310 22.55 -0.34 -12.77
N ASP A 311 23.76 -0.56 -13.28
CA ASP A 311 24.04 -1.64 -14.24
C ASP A 311 23.68 -3.02 -13.67
N ALA A 312 24.01 -3.27 -12.40
CA ALA A 312 23.67 -4.52 -11.71
C ALA A 312 22.15 -4.73 -11.51
N LEU A 313 21.43 -3.64 -11.21
CA LEU A 313 19.96 -3.66 -11.12
C LEU A 313 19.32 -3.93 -12.48
N MET A 314 19.80 -3.25 -13.52
CA MET A 314 19.33 -3.45 -14.90
C MET A 314 19.50 -4.90 -15.33
N GLU A 315 20.67 -5.50 -15.09
CA GLU A 315 20.89 -6.93 -15.35
C GLU A 315 19.90 -7.81 -14.59
N SER A 316 19.67 -7.50 -13.31
CA SER A 316 18.79 -8.29 -12.44
C SER A 316 17.32 -8.21 -12.83
N PHE A 317 16.82 -7.05 -13.27
CA PHE A 317 15.49 -6.92 -13.86
C PHE A 317 15.37 -7.71 -15.16
N MET A 318 16.36 -7.59 -16.05
CA MET A 318 16.34 -8.23 -17.36
C MET A 318 16.39 -9.76 -17.30
N ARG A 319 16.99 -10.35 -16.25
CA ARG A 319 16.93 -11.80 -16.03
C ARG A 319 15.51 -12.30 -15.71
N ALA A 320 14.69 -11.47 -15.08
CA ALA A 320 13.33 -11.80 -14.65
C ALA A 320 13.19 -13.15 -13.90
N ASP A 321 14.24 -13.59 -13.21
CA ASP A 321 14.29 -14.81 -12.41
C ASP A 321 14.20 -14.51 -10.90
N ALA A 322 14.06 -15.54 -10.07
CA ALA A 322 13.95 -15.35 -8.63
C ALA A 322 15.20 -14.68 -8.00
N PRO A 323 16.45 -15.07 -8.35
CA PRO A 323 17.64 -14.38 -7.88
C PRO A 323 17.72 -12.90 -8.30
N GLY A 324 17.31 -12.56 -9.53
CA GLY A 324 17.24 -11.18 -10.01
C GLY A 324 16.25 -10.34 -9.21
N ARG A 325 15.02 -10.84 -9.04
CA ARG A 325 14.00 -10.17 -8.21
C ARG A 325 14.48 -9.94 -6.79
N MET A 326 15.10 -10.95 -6.19
CA MET A 326 15.70 -10.86 -4.86
C MET A 326 16.76 -9.77 -4.77
N HIS A 327 17.66 -9.69 -5.75
CA HIS A 327 18.71 -8.68 -5.78
C HIS A 327 18.11 -7.26 -5.85
N VAL A 328 17.08 -7.06 -6.68
CA VAL A 328 16.35 -5.78 -6.77
C VAL A 328 15.77 -5.42 -5.40
N THR A 329 15.00 -6.31 -4.77
CA THR A 329 14.39 -6.06 -3.46
C THR A 329 15.43 -5.73 -2.39
N LYS A 330 16.51 -6.52 -2.29
CA LYS A 330 17.62 -6.28 -1.35
C LYS A 330 18.27 -4.92 -1.54
N THR A 331 18.43 -4.51 -2.79
CA THR A 331 19.06 -3.22 -3.12
C THR A 331 18.21 -2.06 -2.65
N TYR A 332 16.89 -2.12 -2.87
CA TYR A 332 15.98 -1.08 -2.37
C TYR A 332 15.89 -1.08 -0.84
N ILE A 333 15.95 -2.24 -0.17
CA ILE A 333 16.06 -2.30 1.30
C ILE A 333 17.32 -1.58 1.80
N HIS A 334 18.48 -1.81 1.17
CA HIS A 334 19.73 -1.13 1.54
C HIS A 334 19.66 0.37 1.27
N LEU A 335 19.08 0.77 0.13
CA LEU A 335 18.86 2.17 -0.22
C LEU A 335 18.05 2.87 0.88
N LEU A 336 16.95 2.26 1.36
CA LEU A 336 16.14 2.81 2.44
C LEU A 336 16.98 3.04 3.70
N ARG A 337 17.73 2.03 4.15
CA ARG A 337 18.60 2.14 5.34
C ARG A 337 19.60 3.29 5.20
N GLU A 338 20.34 3.30 4.09
CA GLU A 338 21.33 4.34 3.80
C GLU A 338 20.70 5.74 3.84
N LYS A 339 19.52 5.90 3.23
CA LYS A 339 18.84 7.20 3.22
C LYS A 339 18.38 7.65 4.60
N PHE A 340 17.87 6.76 5.44
CA PHE A 340 17.54 7.09 6.83
C PHE A 340 18.79 7.39 7.68
N GLU A 341 19.86 6.60 7.55
CA GLU A 341 21.12 6.80 8.28
C GLU A 341 21.83 8.11 7.87
N SER A 342 21.64 8.56 6.62
CA SER A 342 22.23 9.80 6.10
C SER A 342 21.51 11.08 6.55
N LEU A 343 20.35 10.98 7.19
CA LEU A 343 19.57 12.15 7.60
C LEU A 343 20.28 12.94 8.72
N PRO A 344 20.30 14.28 8.65
CA PRO A 344 20.84 15.10 9.74
C PRO A 344 20.12 14.86 11.07
N GLU A 345 20.86 14.84 12.18
CA GLU A 345 20.30 14.58 13.51
C GLU A 345 19.16 15.54 13.88
N GLY A 346 19.28 16.83 13.55
CA GLY A 346 18.22 17.81 13.81
C GLY A 346 16.93 17.54 13.04
N LEU A 347 17.02 16.92 11.86
CA LEU A 347 15.87 16.50 11.05
C LEU A 347 15.24 15.24 11.64
N LEU A 348 16.05 14.25 12.02
CA LEU A 348 15.61 13.04 12.71
C LEU A 348 14.83 13.40 13.99
N GLN A 349 15.35 14.33 14.81
CA GLN A 349 14.68 14.77 16.03
C GLN A 349 13.38 15.53 15.76
N LYS A 350 13.41 16.51 14.84
CA LYS A 350 12.25 17.35 14.55
C LYS A 350 11.08 16.58 13.94
N TYR A 351 11.38 15.62 13.06
CA TYR A 351 10.37 14.87 12.29
C TYR A 351 10.27 13.39 12.72
N ALA A 352 10.71 13.06 13.94
CA ALA A 352 10.79 11.67 14.43
C ALA A 352 9.51 10.88 14.20
N VAL A 353 8.36 11.40 14.66
CA VAL A 353 7.06 10.73 14.49
C VAL A 353 6.74 10.48 13.01
N PHE A 354 6.92 11.47 12.14
CA PHE A 354 6.66 11.31 10.72
C PHE A 354 7.55 10.23 10.08
N LEU A 355 8.85 10.28 10.41
CA LEU A 355 9.85 9.33 9.90
C LEU A 355 9.61 7.90 10.39
N ASP A 356 9.20 7.72 11.65
CA ASP A 356 8.82 6.40 12.18
C ASP A 356 7.59 5.84 11.46
N LEU A 357 6.59 6.68 11.17
CA LEU A 357 5.45 6.24 10.36
C LEU A 357 5.88 5.87 8.92
N CYS A 358 6.82 6.59 8.32
CA CYS A 358 7.40 6.20 7.03
C CYS A 358 8.08 4.84 7.13
N LYS A 359 8.94 4.60 8.13
CA LYS A 359 9.60 3.30 8.35
C LYS A 359 8.60 2.16 8.45
N ARG A 360 7.58 2.31 9.31
CA ARG A 360 6.53 1.30 9.51
C ARG A 360 5.71 1.06 8.25
N THR A 361 5.41 2.11 7.47
CA THR A 361 4.67 1.97 6.21
C THR A 361 5.50 1.23 5.15
N LEU A 362 6.81 1.50 5.07
CA LEU A 362 7.73 0.79 4.17
C LEU A 362 7.86 -0.69 4.55
N GLU A 363 8.01 -0.99 5.84
CA GLU A 363 8.04 -2.35 6.36
C GLU A 363 6.71 -3.09 6.15
N ALA A 364 5.59 -2.40 6.35
CA ALA A 364 4.27 -2.93 6.07
C ALA A 364 4.05 -3.23 4.59
N GLY A 365 4.55 -2.37 3.69
CA GLY A 365 4.53 -2.61 2.24
C GLY A 365 5.28 -3.88 1.84
N LEU A 366 6.50 -4.06 2.36
CA LEU A 366 7.27 -5.28 2.10
C LEU A 366 6.55 -6.54 2.59
N VAL A 367 6.00 -6.55 3.80
CA VAL A 367 5.30 -7.75 4.31
C VAL A 367 3.99 -7.99 3.54
N ASN A 368 3.31 -6.93 3.10
CA ASN A 368 2.13 -7.06 2.26
C ASN A 368 2.47 -7.78 0.94
N SER A 369 3.55 -7.41 0.26
CA SER A 369 3.95 -8.08 -0.98
C SER A 369 4.25 -9.57 -0.78
N LEU A 370 4.84 -9.96 0.35
CA LEU A 370 5.00 -11.38 0.71
C LEU A 370 3.66 -12.06 0.92
N GLY A 371 2.73 -11.36 1.57
CA GLY A 371 1.36 -11.82 1.77
C GLY A 371 0.66 -12.16 0.45
N ASP A 372 0.82 -11.29 -0.55
CA ASP A 372 0.23 -11.40 -1.89
C ASP A 372 0.88 -12.52 -2.71
N ILE A 373 2.20 -12.66 -2.68
CA ILE A 373 2.91 -13.81 -3.25
C ILE A 373 2.37 -15.12 -2.65
N LEU A 374 2.27 -15.20 -1.32
CA LEU A 374 1.73 -16.36 -0.61
C LEU A 374 0.22 -16.62 -0.86
N LEU A 375 -0.53 -15.67 -1.43
CA LEU A 375 -1.93 -15.87 -1.83
C LEU A 375 -2.08 -16.43 -3.24
N THR A 376 -1.18 -16.06 -4.15
CA THR A 376 -1.25 -16.46 -5.56
C THR A 376 -0.73 -17.89 -5.80
N GLU A 377 0.12 -18.40 -4.91
CA GLU A 377 0.65 -19.76 -4.96
C GLU A 377 -0.26 -20.77 -4.24
N ASP A 378 -1.31 -21.23 -4.92
CA ASP A 378 -2.25 -22.28 -4.44
C ASP A 378 -1.60 -23.68 -4.31
N LYS A 379 -0.26 -23.77 -4.44
CA LYS A 379 0.56 -24.98 -4.29
C LYS A 379 1.45 -24.79 -3.07
N GLY A 380 1.17 -25.54 -2.01
CA GLY A 380 1.87 -25.39 -0.73
C GLY A 380 3.38 -25.24 -0.88
N PHE A 381 3.94 -24.24 -0.19
CA PHE A 381 5.36 -24.00 0.12
C PHE A 381 6.33 -24.81 -0.77
N LEU A 382 6.49 -24.42 -2.03
CA LEU A 382 7.53 -24.99 -2.88
C LEU A 382 8.83 -24.19 -2.71
N MET A 383 9.94 -24.94 -2.62
CA MET A 383 11.28 -24.54 -2.15
C MET A 383 11.98 -23.37 -2.88
N GLY A 384 11.34 -22.68 -3.83
CA GLY A 384 11.95 -21.56 -4.57
C GLY A 384 11.85 -20.20 -3.88
N GLU A 385 10.94 -20.04 -2.91
CA GLU A 385 10.67 -18.76 -2.22
C GLU A 385 11.06 -18.77 -0.73
N SER A 386 11.75 -19.84 -0.26
CA SER A 386 12.30 -19.87 1.10
C SER A 386 13.36 -18.79 1.31
N GLU A 387 14.01 -18.30 0.26
CA GLU A 387 15.06 -17.28 0.36
C GLU A 387 14.52 -15.86 0.66
N ILE A 388 13.30 -15.51 0.20
CA ILE A 388 12.69 -14.22 0.58
C ILE A 388 12.28 -14.31 2.04
N LEU A 389 11.63 -15.40 2.45
CA LEU A 389 11.34 -15.65 3.87
C LEU A 389 12.62 -15.63 4.71
N GLU A 390 13.70 -16.32 4.32
CA GLU A 390 14.98 -16.31 5.03
C GLU A 390 15.57 -14.90 5.17
N LEU A 391 15.30 -14.01 4.21
CA LEU A 391 15.69 -12.61 4.28
C LEU A 391 14.92 -11.84 5.35
N VAL A 392 13.61 -12.11 5.48
CA VAL A 392 12.69 -11.39 6.39
C VAL A 392 12.55 -12.06 7.75
N THR A 393 13.02 -13.31 7.88
CA THR A 393 12.98 -14.12 9.10
C THR A 393 14.26 -14.90 9.36
N PRO A 394 15.42 -14.25 9.54
CA PRO A 394 16.59 -14.97 10.05
C PRO A 394 16.25 -15.58 11.43
N GLY A 395 16.00 -16.89 11.49
CA GLY A 395 15.77 -17.64 12.73
C GLY A 395 14.33 -18.11 13.04
N ILE A 396 13.32 -17.81 12.21
CA ILE A 396 11.97 -18.38 12.38
C ILE A 396 11.87 -19.62 11.49
N SER A 397 12.09 -20.81 12.05
CA SER A 397 11.81 -22.06 11.32
C SER A 397 10.32 -22.15 11.00
N ALA A 398 9.97 -22.29 9.73
CA ALA A 398 8.60 -22.50 9.26
C ALA A 398 8.08 -23.90 9.64
N ASP A 399 7.95 -24.20 10.94
CA ASP A 399 7.42 -25.47 11.41
C ASP A 399 5.89 -25.38 11.52
N PHE A 400 5.21 -25.47 10.36
CA PHE A 400 3.75 -25.49 10.26
C PHE A 400 3.15 -26.87 10.54
N SER A 401 3.91 -27.80 11.14
CA SER A 401 3.51 -29.18 11.39
C SER A 401 2.80 -29.41 12.74
N ALA A 402 2.15 -28.41 13.32
CA ALA A 402 1.27 -28.64 14.46
C ALA A 402 -0.05 -29.30 14.00
N LYS A 403 -0.02 -30.64 13.87
CA LYS A 403 -1.25 -31.45 13.86
C LYS A 403 -2.09 -31.08 15.10
N PRO A 404 -3.43 -30.98 14.99
CA PRO A 404 -4.25 -30.91 16.18
C PRO A 404 -3.94 -32.15 17.02
N ALA A 405 -3.58 -31.94 18.30
CA ALA A 405 -3.39 -33.02 19.24
C ALA A 405 -4.63 -33.92 19.17
N ALA A 406 -4.43 -35.15 18.72
CA ALA A 406 -5.45 -36.17 18.79
C ALA A 406 -5.82 -36.28 20.26
N GLY A 407 -7.05 -35.88 20.58
CA GLY A 407 -7.62 -36.05 21.91
C GLY A 407 -7.44 -37.49 22.32
N SER A 408 -6.72 -37.66 23.43
CA SER A 408 -6.54 -38.91 24.15
C SER A 408 -7.88 -39.61 24.29
N GLN A 409 -8.03 -40.73 23.60
CA GLN A 409 -8.97 -41.76 24.02
C GLN A 409 -8.55 -42.20 25.41
N GLY A 410 -9.39 -41.87 26.40
CA GLY A 410 -9.26 -42.39 27.75
C GLY A 410 -9.37 -43.91 27.70
N THR A 411 -8.27 -44.57 28.05
CA THR A 411 -8.26 -45.92 28.61
C THR A 411 -8.89 -45.87 30.00
N GLY A 412 -9.71 -46.88 30.32
CA GLY A 412 -10.57 -47.04 31.51
C GLY A 412 -9.85 -47.05 32.86
N ASP A 413 -10.45 -47.46 33.97
CA ASP A 413 -11.63 -48.28 34.26
C ASP A 413 -12.08 -47.95 35.69
N SER A 414 -13.38 -48.01 35.99
CA SER A 414 -14.02 -48.62 37.17
C SER A 414 -15.49 -48.19 37.32
#